data_AF-A0A4U6TI77-F1
#
_entry.id   AF-A0A4U6TI77-F1
#
_cell.length_a   1.000
_cell.length_b   1.000
_cell.length_c   1.000
_cell.angle_alpha   90.00
_cell.angle_beta   90.00
_cell.angle_gamma   90.00
#
_symmetry.space_group_name_H-M   'P 1'
#
loop_
_entity.id
_entity.type
_entity.pdbx_description
1 polymer ?
#
loop_
_entity_poly.entity_id
_entity_poly.type
_entity_poly.pdbx_seq_one_letter_code
_entity_poly.pdbx_strand_id
1 'polypeptide(L)'
;MQFSQVPHRTSEFHWDRVFDIHGKQKQQKRTTTFFNFCKAEKGILLCTNVAARGLDIPDVDYIVQYDPPDEPKDYIHRVGRTARGDKGKGSALLFLLPEELKFLIYLKAARVALTEYEFSQKNVPNLQSHLEKIVSDNYYLNQSAKEAYRSYVLAYDSHSMKDIFNVHQLDLQKVAASFCFRSPPKVNLDLESSAAKHRKKRRLDGGKRHGIGPSNPYGRKDKDGGNKRQFARF
;
A
#
# COMPACT_ATOMS: atom_id res chain seq x y z
N MET A 1 -27.94 18.67 -2.51
CA MET A 1 -27.63 19.31 -1.22
C MET A 1 -26.40 20.17 -1.40
N GLN A 2 -26.58 21.48 -1.22
CA GLN A 2 -25.62 22.53 -1.52
C GLN A 2 -24.65 22.66 -0.33
N PHE A 3 -23.39 22.27 -0.51
CA PHE A 3 -22.37 22.53 0.51
C PHE A 3 -21.91 23.97 0.36
N SER A 4 -22.16 24.76 1.40
CA SER A 4 -21.72 26.15 1.51
C SER A 4 -20.20 26.23 1.33
N GLN A 5 -19.76 27.20 0.55
CA GLN A 5 -18.36 27.54 0.42
C GLN A 5 -17.73 27.73 1.80
N VAL A 6 -16.68 26.94 2.06
CA VAL A 6 -15.90 27.04 3.29
C VAL A 6 -15.17 28.38 3.27
N PRO A 7 -15.27 29.22 4.33
CA PRO A 7 -14.64 30.53 4.32
C PRO A 7 -13.12 30.39 4.29
N HIS A 8 -12.47 31.21 3.47
CA HIS A 8 -11.04 31.48 3.53
C HIS A 8 -10.67 32.11 4.88
N ARG A 9 -10.45 31.28 5.91
CA ARG A 9 -9.67 31.64 7.10
C ARG A 9 -8.46 30.71 7.15
N THR A 10 -7.32 31.27 6.79
CA THR A 10 -5.98 30.77 7.15
C THR A 10 -5.84 30.82 8.67
N SER A 11 -6.41 29.85 9.38
CA SER A 11 -5.86 29.41 10.66
C SER A 11 -4.77 28.40 10.33
N GLU A 12 -3.53 28.69 10.70
CA GLU A 12 -2.40 27.78 10.56
C GLU A 12 -2.79 26.36 11.05
N PHE A 13 -2.76 25.39 10.13
CA PHE A 13 -2.74 23.98 10.50
C PHE A 13 -1.39 23.68 11.15
N HIS A 14 -1.24 23.96 12.44
CA HIS A 14 -0.10 23.52 13.25
C HIS A 14 -0.29 22.03 13.59
N TRP A 15 0.30 21.15 12.78
CA TRP A 15 0.45 19.73 13.13
C TRP A 15 1.66 19.59 14.06
N ASP A 16 1.49 19.95 15.33
CA ASP A 16 2.62 20.00 16.28
C ASP A 16 3.28 18.64 16.55
N ARG A 17 2.65 17.53 16.14
CA ARG A 17 3.07 16.17 16.50
C ARG A 17 2.97 15.20 15.33
N VAL A 18 4.13 14.68 14.93
CA VAL A 18 4.27 13.59 13.96
C VAL A 18 4.74 12.34 14.71
N PHE A 19 4.02 11.24 14.53
CA PHE A 19 4.29 9.94 15.12
C PHE A 19 4.58 8.93 14.01
N ASP A 20 5.45 7.96 14.24
CA ASP A 20 5.79 6.94 13.25
C ASP A 20 5.77 5.50 13.82
N ILE A 21 5.13 4.58 13.10
CA ILE A 21 5.10 3.15 13.41
C ILE A 21 5.49 2.34 12.17
N HIS A 22 6.60 1.60 12.27
CA HIS A 22 7.07 0.72 11.20
C HIS A 22 7.74 -0.55 11.74
N GLY A 23 7.85 -1.57 10.89
CA GLY A 23 8.27 -2.92 11.29
C GLY A 23 9.70 -3.06 11.81
N LYS A 24 10.59 -2.08 11.55
CA LYS A 24 11.95 -2.07 12.10
C LYS A 24 12.01 -1.58 13.55
N GLN A 25 10.93 -1.00 14.09
CA GLN A 25 10.89 -0.54 15.47
C GLN A 25 10.62 -1.70 16.43
N LYS A 26 11.25 -1.67 17.61
CA LYS A 26 10.93 -2.61 18.71
C LYS A 26 9.47 -2.47 19.13
N GLN A 27 8.85 -3.58 19.54
CA GLN A 27 7.45 -3.61 19.95
C GLN A 27 7.12 -2.57 21.04
N GLN A 28 8.00 -2.40 22.05
CA GLN A 28 7.81 -1.40 23.10
C GLN A 28 7.71 0.03 22.54
N LYS A 29 8.57 0.42 21.60
CA LYS A 29 8.52 1.74 20.95
C LYS A 29 7.20 1.91 20.19
N ARG A 30 6.78 0.89 19.42
CA ARG A 30 5.51 0.93 18.68
C ARG A 30 4.32 1.15 19.61
N THR A 31 4.27 0.42 20.73
CA THR A 31 3.23 0.54 21.74
C THR A 31 3.21 1.94 22.38
N THR A 32 4.38 2.46 22.77
CA THR A 32 4.49 3.81 23.35
C THR A 32 4.06 4.89 22.36
N THR A 33 4.54 4.85 21.12
CA THR A 33 4.17 5.82 20.07
C THR A 33 2.67 5.77 19.79
N PHE A 34 2.09 4.57 19.72
CA PHE A 34 0.65 4.39 19.51
C PHE A 34 -0.17 5.03 20.64
N PHE A 35 0.16 4.75 21.91
CA PHE A 35 -0.56 5.38 23.02
C PHE A 35 -0.38 6.88 23.07
N ASN A 36 0.78 7.41 22.70
CA ASN A 36 1.02 8.84 22.62
C ASN A 36 0.18 9.48 21.51
N PHE A 37 0.01 8.82 20.36
CA PHE A 37 -0.89 9.26 19.30
C PHE A 37 -2.36 9.27 19.77
N CYS A 38 -2.84 8.20 20.41
CA CYS A 38 -4.22 8.13 20.90
C CYS A 38 -4.55 9.18 21.98
N LYS A 39 -3.54 9.68 22.70
CA LYS A 39 -3.68 10.76 23.69
C LYS A 39 -3.53 12.15 23.09
N ALA A 40 -3.02 12.27 21.87
CA ALA A 40 -2.83 13.56 21.23
C ALA A 40 -4.17 14.06 20.70
N GLU A 41 -4.50 15.31 20.99
CA GLU A 41 -5.70 15.96 20.44
C GLU A 41 -5.55 16.21 18.93
N LYS A 42 -4.34 16.53 18.47
CA LYS A 42 -3.99 16.76 17.07
C LYS A 42 -2.64 16.11 16.76
N GLY A 43 -2.53 15.48 15.60
CA GLY A 43 -1.27 14.91 15.13
C GLY A 43 -1.44 14.00 13.92
N ILE A 44 -0.31 13.59 13.37
CA ILE A 44 -0.25 12.69 12.21
C ILE A 44 0.46 11.41 12.63
N LEU A 45 -0.12 10.25 12.32
CA LEU A 45 0.53 8.96 12.47
C LEU A 45 0.93 8.41 11.10
N LEU A 46 2.23 8.36 10.86
CA LEU A 46 2.81 7.68 9.70
C LEU A 46 2.96 6.20 10.02
N CYS A 47 2.37 5.33 9.20
CA CYS A 47 2.49 3.90 9.43
C CYS A 47 2.49 3.08 8.15
N THR A 48 3.19 1.94 8.22
CA THR A 48 3.13 0.88 7.20
C THR A 48 2.05 -0.14 7.57
N ASN A 49 1.82 -1.16 6.73
CA ASN A 49 0.84 -2.25 6.97
C ASN A 49 0.99 -2.98 8.33
N VAL A 50 2.11 -2.77 9.03
CA VAL A 50 2.36 -3.22 10.40
C VAL A 50 1.36 -2.65 11.41
N ALA A 51 0.75 -1.48 11.14
CA ALA A 51 -0.29 -0.91 11.99
C ALA A 51 -1.71 -1.43 11.70
N ALA A 52 -1.91 -2.12 10.56
CA ALA A 52 -3.24 -2.53 10.12
C ALA A 52 -3.81 -3.74 10.89
N ARG A 53 -2.97 -4.47 11.65
CA ARG A 53 -3.37 -5.69 12.38
C ARG A 53 -2.97 -5.57 13.86
N GLY A 54 -3.97 -5.65 14.74
CA GLY A 54 -3.79 -5.70 16.20
C GLY A 54 -3.68 -4.34 16.91
N LEU A 55 -3.72 -3.22 16.19
CA LEU A 55 -3.85 -1.88 16.79
C LEU A 55 -5.26 -1.36 16.53
N ASP A 56 -5.97 -1.03 17.60
CA ASP A 56 -7.27 -0.37 17.52
C ASP A 56 -7.08 1.14 17.51
N ILE A 57 -6.67 1.66 16.35
CA ILE A 57 -6.54 3.10 16.13
C ILE A 57 -7.91 3.76 16.40
N PRO A 58 -7.98 4.82 17.24
CA PRO A 58 -9.22 5.55 17.49
C PRO A 58 -9.81 6.10 16.19
N ASP A 59 -11.08 6.52 16.22
CA ASP A 59 -11.72 7.14 15.05
C ASP A 59 -10.94 8.39 14.64
N VAL A 60 -10.21 8.30 13.53
CA VAL A 60 -9.42 9.41 12.99
C VAL A 60 -10.21 10.16 11.92
N ASP A 61 -9.95 11.45 11.75
CA ASP A 61 -10.67 12.27 10.76
C ASP A 61 -10.34 11.90 9.32
N TYR A 62 -9.07 11.55 9.05
CA TYR A 62 -8.56 11.29 7.72
C TYR A 62 -7.65 10.06 7.66
N ILE A 63 -7.86 9.24 6.63
CA ILE A 63 -6.94 8.19 6.20
C ILE A 63 -6.32 8.60 4.86
N VAL A 64 -5.03 8.91 4.88
CA VAL A 64 -4.27 9.24 3.66
C VAL A 64 -3.42 8.03 3.28
N GLN A 65 -3.70 7.46 2.12
CA GLN A 65 -2.93 6.37 1.53
C GLN A 65 -2.06 6.94 0.43
N TYR A 66 -0.78 7.14 0.75
CA TYR A 66 0.21 7.66 -0.20
C TYR A 66 0.46 6.67 -1.34
N ASP A 67 0.45 5.38 -1.03
CA ASP A 67 0.56 4.28 -2.00
C ASP A 67 -0.63 3.33 -1.88
N PRO A 68 -1.10 2.75 -3.01
CA PRO A 68 -2.14 1.74 -2.98
C PRO A 68 -1.70 0.51 -2.19
N PRO A 69 -2.64 -0.18 -1.52
CA PRO A 69 -2.36 -1.48 -0.93
C PRO A 69 -2.24 -2.57 -2.00
N ASP A 70 -1.59 -3.68 -1.63
CA ASP A 70 -1.40 -4.82 -2.54
C ASP A 70 -2.70 -5.56 -2.87
N GLU A 71 -3.75 -5.42 -2.07
CA GLU A 71 -5.06 -6.01 -2.33
C GLU A 71 -6.21 -5.07 -1.90
N PRO A 72 -7.39 -5.12 -2.56
CA PRO A 72 -8.58 -4.36 -2.18
C PRO A 72 -9.01 -4.58 -0.72
N LYS A 73 -8.80 -5.78 -0.19
CA LYS A 73 -9.13 -6.10 1.20
C LYS A 73 -8.34 -5.24 2.19
N ASP A 74 -7.07 -4.99 1.89
CA ASP A 74 -6.22 -4.16 2.73
C ASP A 74 -6.62 -2.68 2.63
N TYR A 75 -7.11 -2.21 1.47
CA TYR A 75 -7.75 -0.88 1.37
C TYR A 75 -8.92 -0.75 2.34
N ILE A 76 -9.85 -1.72 2.33
CA ILE A 76 -11.04 -1.72 3.19
C ILE A 76 -10.63 -1.70 4.68
N HIS A 77 -9.62 -2.49 5.06
CA HIS A 77 -9.11 -2.49 6.43
C HIS A 77 -8.46 -1.18 6.87
N ARG A 78 -7.81 -0.46 5.95
CA ARG A 78 -7.20 0.85 6.22
C ARG A 78 -8.26 1.92 6.40
N VAL A 79 -9.27 1.99 5.52
CA VAL A 79 -10.33 3.01 5.62
C VAL A 79 -11.33 2.71 6.75
N GLY A 80 -11.46 1.46 7.18
CA GLY A 80 -12.25 1.09 8.38
C GLY A 80 -11.70 1.63 9.72
N ARG A 81 -10.63 2.43 9.69
CA ARG A 81 -10.07 3.14 10.83
C ARG A 81 -10.67 4.53 11.02
N THR A 82 -11.44 5.01 10.05
CA THR A 82 -12.20 6.27 10.12
C THR A 82 -13.70 5.98 9.97
N ALA A 83 -14.53 7.00 10.21
CA ALA A 83 -15.99 6.96 10.07
C ALA A 83 -16.64 5.76 10.80
N ARG A 84 -16.27 5.54 12.06
CA ARG A 84 -16.81 4.42 12.85
C ARG A 84 -18.19 4.75 13.46
N GLY A 85 -19.13 3.81 13.32
CA GLY A 85 -20.48 3.90 13.89
C GLY A 85 -21.43 4.87 13.15
N ASP A 86 -22.70 4.89 13.55
CA ASP A 86 -23.78 5.59 12.80
C ASP A 86 -23.62 7.12 12.71
N LYS A 87 -22.76 7.71 13.55
CA LYS A 87 -22.47 9.16 13.59
C LYS A 87 -21.04 9.50 13.20
N GLY A 88 -20.22 8.51 12.84
CA GLY A 88 -18.82 8.71 12.49
C GLY A 88 -18.68 9.58 11.24
N LYS A 89 -17.83 10.60 11.32
CA LYS A 89 -17.41 11.39 10.16
C LYS A 89 -15.95 11.05 9.88
N GLY A 90 -15.64 10.86 8.62
CA GLY A 90 -14.33 10.38 8.23
C GLY A 90 -14.12 10.45 6.74
N SER A 91 -12.89 10.68 6.33
CA SER A 91 -12.53 10.75 4.92
C SER A 91 -11.32 9.88 4.62
N ALA A 92 -11.30 9.28 3.44
CA ALA A 92 -10.16 8.51 2.97
C ALA A 92 -9.72 9.06 1.60
N LEU A 93 -8.43 9.34 1.49
CA LEU A 93 -7.79 9.76 0.24
C LEU A 93 -6.77 8.71 -0.17
N LEU A 94 -6.85 8.26 -1.43
CA LEU A 94 -5.91 7.34 -2.04
C LEU A 94 -5.23 8.06 -3.20
N PHE A 95 -3.91 8.18 -3.13
CA PHE A 95 -3.10 8.60 -4.27
C PHE A 95 -2.82 7.39 -5.16
N LEU A 96 -2.88 7.61 -6.47
CA LEU A 96 -2.54 6.62 -7.48
C LEU A 96 -1.67 7.27 -8.54
N LEU A 97 -0.65 6.56 -8.96
CA LEU A 97 0.07 6.86 -10.20
C LEU A 97 -0.79 6.50 -11.42
N PRO A 98 -0.55 7.11 -12.60
CA PRO A 98 -1.26 6.76 -13.83
C PRO A 98 -1.24 5.27 -14.16
N GLU A 99 -0.13 4.60 -13.87
CA GLU A 99 0.08 3.16 -14.10
C GLU A 99 -0.79 2.29 -13.18
N GLU A 100 -1.23 2.83 -12.04
CA GLU A 100 -1.94 2.12 -10.99
C GLU A 100 -3.47 2.23 -11.11
N LEU A 101 -3.98 3.02 -12.06
CA LEU A 101 -5.41 3.29 -12.23
C LEU A 101 -6.25 2.01 -12.40
N LYS A 102 -5.67 0.93 -12.90
CA LYS A 102 -6.34 -0.39 -12.99
C LYS A 102 -6.78 -0.91 -11.62
N PHE A 103 -6.13 -0.50 -10.52
CA PHE A 103 -6.53 -0.85 -9.17
C PHE A 103 -7.97 -0.42 -8.84
N LEU A 104 -8.45 0.68 -9.44
CA LEU A 104 -9.82 1.16 -9.27
C LEU A 104 -10.87 0.14 -9.71
N ILE A 105 -10.56 -0.72 -10.70
CA ILE A 105 -11.45 -1.78 -11.17
C ILE A 105 -11.68 -2.80 -10.05
N TYR A 106 -10.63 -3.16 -9.33
CA TYR A 106 -10.69 -4.12 -8.23
C TYR A 106 -11.43 -3.55 -7.01
N LEU A 107 -11.24 -2.25 -6.73
CA LEU A 107 -12.02 -1.57 -5.69
C LEU A 107 -13.51 -1.49 -6.03
N LYS A 108 -13.87 -1.19 -7.29
CA LYS A 108 -15.25 -1.23 -7.76
C LYS A 108 -15.86 -2.64 -7.65
N ALA A 109 -15.11 -3.67 -8.02
CA ALA A 109 -15.55 -5.07 -7.87
C ALA A 109 -15.76 -5.46 -6.39
N ALA A 110 -14.97 -4.88 -5.48
CA ALA A 110 -15.14 -5.01 -4.04
C ALA A 110 -16.26 -4.10 -3.45
N ARG A 111 -17.06 -3.44 -4.32
CA ARG A 111 -18.18 -2.54 -3.96
C ARG A 111 -17.75 -1.31 -3.16
N VAL A 112 -16.53 -0.82 -3.37
CA VAL A 112 -16.08 0.46 -2.82
C VAL A 112 -16.57 1.59 -3.71
N ALA A 113 -17.32 2.54 -3.13
CA ALA A 113 -17.69 3.78 -3.79
C ALA A 113 -16.47 4.71 -3.83
N LEU A 114 -16.12 5.19 -5.02
CA LEU A 114 -14.96 6.03 -5.26
C LEU A 114 -15.40 7.31 -5.96
N THR A 115 -14.88 8.44 -5.50
CA THR A 115 -15.08 9.75 -6.12
C THR A 115 -13.71 10.32 -6.45
N GLU A 116 -13.53 10.76 -7.69
CA GLU A 116 -12.31 11.42 -8.11
C GLU A 116 -12.22 12.83 -7.50
N TYR A 117 -11.03 13.21 -7.05
CA TYR A 117 -10.77 14.52 -6.49
C TYR A 117 -9.74 15.25 -7.34
N GLU A 118 -10.14 16.38 -7.91
CA GLU A 118 -9.23 17.24 -8.68
C GLU A 118 -8.51 18.21 -7.74
N PHE A 119 -7.18 18.14 -7.73
CA PHE A 119 -6.36 19.04 -6.94
C PHE A 119 -6.05 20.32 -7.72
N SER A 120 -6.32 21.48 -7.12
CA SER A 120 -5.91 22.77 -7.70
C SER A 120 -4.42 23.00 -7.51
N GLN A 121 -3.65 22.91 -8.60
CA GLN A 121 -2.20 23.20 -8.64
C GLN A 121 -1.85 24.62 -8.19
N LYS A 122 -2.80 25.57 -8.25
CA LYS A 122 -2.58 26.97 -7.88
C LYS A 122 -2.15 27.17 -6.42
N ASN A 123 -2.54 26.25 -5.54
CA ASN A 123 -2.26 26.33 -4.11
C ASN A 123 -1.08 25.45 -3.67
N VAL A 124 -0.40 24.77 -4.60
CA VAL A 124 0.73 23.91 -4.27
C VAL A 124 2.02 24.73 -4.36
N PRO A 125 2.73 24.97 -3.25
CA PRO A 125 3.99 25.69 -3.30
C PRO A 125 5.02 24.90 -4.09
N ASN A 126 5.75 25.56 -4.98
CA ASN A 126 6.84 24.93 -5.73
C ASN A 126 8.06 24.75 -4.82
N LEU A 127 8.12 23.60 -4.14
CA LEU A 127 9.17 23.28 -3.17
C LEU A 127 10.20 22.28 -3.70
N GLN A 128 10.02 21.76 -4.91
CA GLN A 128 10.82 20.65 -5.44
C GLN A 128 12.33 20.96 -5.38
N SER A 129 12.75 22.07 -5.99
CA SER A 129 14.17 22.47 -6.03
C SER A 129 14.75 22.79 -4.64
N HIS A 130 13.92 23.26 -3.72
CA HIS A 130 14.34 23.57 -2.36
C HIS A 130 14.55 22.31 -1.53
N LEU A 131 13.62 21.34 -1.61
CA LEU A 131 13.71 20.06 -0.92
C LEU A 131 14.88 19.22 -1.46
N GLU A 132 15.06 19.18 -2.78
CA GLU A 132 16.23 18.56 -3.42
C GLU A 132 17.53 19.13 -2.88
N LYS A 133 17.62 20.46 -2.71
CA LYS A 133 18.81 21.11 -2.16
C LYS A 133 19.04 20.72 -0.69
N ILE A 134 18.00 20.74 0.15
CA ILE A 134 18.12 20.34 1.56
C ILE A 134 18.63 18.89 1.69
N VAL A 135 18.07 17.98 0.87
CA VAL A 135 18.45 16.57 0.87
C VAL A 135 19.82 16.33 0.23
N SER A 136 20.24 17.14 -0.75
CA SER A 136 21.58 17.03 -1.33
C SER A 136 22.67 17.52 -0.38
N ASP A 137 22.41 18.61 0.33
CA ASP A 137 23.42 19.30 1.14
C ASP A 137 23.66 18.59 2.49
N ASN A 138 22.68 17.82 2.98
CA ASN A 138 22.80 17.07 4.23
C ASN A 138 23.08 15.58 3.99
N TYR A 139 24.27 15.12 4.42
CA TYR A 139 24.70 13.73 4.26
C TYR A 139 23.70 12.70 4.84
N TYR A 140 23.21 12.93 6.06
CA TYR A 140 22.30 11.99 6.73
C TYR A 140 20.93 11.92 6.05
N LEU A 141 20.41 13.08 5.61
CA LEU A 141 19.15 13.13 4.85
C LEU A 141 19.33 12.47 3.48
N ASN A 142 20.45 12.72 2.80
CA ASN A 142 20.76 12.08 1.52
C ASN A 142 20.79 10.57 1.62
N GLN A 143 21.48 10.02 2.63
CA GLN A 143 21.55 8.57 2.84
C GLN A 143 20.17 7.99 3.21
N SER A 144 19.44 8.65 4.10
CA SER A 144 18.09 8.23 4.49
C SER A 144 17.14 8.24 3.28
N ALA A 145 17.22 9.26 2.42
CA ALA A 145 16.43 9.34 1.19
C ALA A 145 16.81 8.23 0.19
N LYS A 146 18.09 7.88 0.06
CA LYS A 146 18.55 6.76 -0.80
C LYS A 146 17.99 5.43 -0.29
N GLU A 147 18.04 5.20 1.01
CA GLU A 147 17.47 4.01 1.63
C GLU A 147 15.95 3.95 1.47
N ALA A 148 15.26 5.09 1.64
CA ALA A 148 13.82 5.19 1.45
C ALA A 148 13.42 4.92 0.00
N TYR A 149 14.09 5.54 -0.98
CA TYR A 149 13.89 5.26 -2.41
C TYR A 149 14.12 3.79 -2.73
N ARG A 150 15.23 3.20 -2.27
CA ARG A 150 15.50 1.77 -2.46
C ARG A 150 14.41 0.90 -1.86
N SER A 151 13.98 1.20 -0.62
CA SER A 151 12.91 0.46 0.05
C SER A 151 11.59 0.57 -0.68
N TYR A 152 11.27 1.74 -1.24
CA TYR A 152 10.06 1.96 -2.03
C TYR A 152 10.07 1.09 -3.28
N VAL A 153 11.13 1.16 -4.09
CA VAL A 153 11.22 0.38 -5.34
C VAL A 153 11.16 -1.13 -5.06
N LEU A 154 11.83 -1.60 -4.00
CA LEU A 154 11.77 -3.01 -3.59
C LEU A 154 10.38 -3.41 -3.07
N ALA A 155 9.70 -2.55 -2.31
CA ALA A 155 8.34 -2.80 -1.86
C ALA A 155 7.37 -2.84 -3.04
N TYR A 156 7.52 -1.92 -3.99
CA TYR A 156 6.77 -1.90 -5.25
C TYR A 156 6.96 -3.21 -6.01
N ASP A 157 8.19 -3.68 -6.16
CA ASP A 157 8.48 -4.96 -6.77
C ASP A 157 8.09 -6.19 -5.91
N SER A 158 7.73 -6.02 -4.66
CA SER A 158 7.22 -7.12 -3.85
C SER A 158 5.71 -7.38 -4.03
N HIS A 159 4.99 -6.46 -4.67
CA HIS A 159 3.54 -6.58 -4.89
C HIS A 159 3.17 -7.84 -5.67
N SER A 160 2.03 -8.42 -5.32
CA SER A 160 1.52 -9.65 -5.92
C SER A 160 0.83 -9.42 -7.27
N MET A 161 0.09 -8.31 -7.42
CA MET A 161 -0.64 -7.95 -8.64
C MET A 161 0.27 -7.27 -9.67
N LYS A 162 1.13 -8.05 -10.33
CA LYS A 162 2.12 -7.58 -11.32
C LYS A 162 1.54 -7.00 -12.61
N ASP A 163 0.26 -7.20 -12.86
CA ASP A 163 -0.47 -6.59 -13.96
C ASP A 163 -0.83 -5.11 -13.71
N ILE A 164 -0.76 -4.68 -12.44
CA ILE A 164 -0.97 -3.31 -11.98
C ILE A 164 0.36 -2.74 -11.46
N PHE A 165 0.97 -3.41 -10.48
CA PHE A 165 2.18 -2.96 -9.77
C PHE A 165 3.43 -3.56 -10.42
N ASN A 166 3.77 -3.07 -11.60
CA ASN A 166 4.96 -3.48 -12.33
C ASN A 166 6.08 -2.44 -12.19
N VAL A 167 7.12 -2.77 -11.45
CA VAL A 167 8.28 -1.88 -11.24
C VAL A 167 8.97 -1.48 -12.55
N HIS A 168 8.88 -2.30 -13.60
CA HIS A 168 9.48 -2.00 -14.89
C HIS A 168 8.68 -1.00 -15.72
N GLN A 169 7.42 -0.73 -15.34
CA GLN A 169 6.57 0.28 -15.98
C GLN A 169 6.58 1.61 -15.23
N LEU A 170 7.18 1.64 -14.04
CA LEU A 170 7.25 2.80 -13.19
C LEU A 170 8.24 3.83 -13.73
N ASP A 171 7.85 5.09 -13.77
CA ASP A 171 8.73 6.21 -14.11
C ASP A 171 9.71 6.47 -12.95
N LEU A 172 10.84 5.78 -12.98
CA LEU A 172 11.87 5.88 -11.93
C LEU A 172 12.44 7.30 -11.79
N GLN A 173 12.35 8.15 -12.82
CA GLN A 173 12.82 9.53 -12.73
C GLN A 173 11.86 10.37 -11.88
N LYS A 174 10.55 10.26 -12.11
CA LYS A 174 9.55 10.93 -11.26
C LYS A 174 9.55 10.39 -9.84
N VAL A 175 9.71 9.08 -9.67
CA VAL A 175 9.82 8.48 -8.34
C VAL A 175 11.09 8.95 -7.66
N ALA A 176 12.23 9.03 -8.34
CA ALA A 176 13.43 9.61 -7.72
C ALA A 176 13.23 11.06 -7.27
N ALA A 177 12.49 11.86 -8.07
CA ALA A 177 12.14 13.23 -7.72
C ALA A 177 11.28 13.33 -6.44
N SER A 178 10.37 12.38 -6.19
CA SER A 178 9.59 12.36 -4.93
C SER A 178 10.44 12.07 -3.69
N PHE A 179 11.60 11.43 -3.86
CA PHE A 179 12.63 11.25 -2.82
C PHE A 179 13.72 12.33 -2.87
N CYS A 180 13.45 13.46 -3.53
CA CYS A 180 14.35 14.62 -3.61
C CYS A 180 15.66 14.35 -4.38
N PHE A 181 15.63 13.46 -5.37
CA PHE A 181 16.74 13.22 -6.28
C PHE A 181 16.45 13.72 -7.70
N ARG A 182 17.42 14.42 -8.29
CA ARG A 182 17.38 14.85 -9.69
C ARG A 182 17.51 13.71 -10.70
N SER A 183 18.14 12.62 -10.27
CA SER A 183 18.37 11.42 -11.07
C SER A 183 18.22 10.18 -10.20
N PRO A 184 17.66 9.08 -10.73
CA PRO A 184 17.41 7.87 -9.95
C PRO A 184 18.70 7.24 -9.39
N PRO A 185 18.81 7.05 -8.07
CA PRO A 185 19.87 6.25 -7.48
C PRO A 185 19.83 4.81 -8.01
N LYS A 186 21.00 4.15 -8.09
CA LYS A 186 21.06 2.75 -8.50
C LYS A 186 20.41 1.84 -7.44
N VAL A 187 19.50 0.99 -7.89
CA VAL A 187 18.84 -0.04 -7.08
C VAL A 187 19.10 -1.38 -7.75
N ASN A 188 19.77 -2.29 -7.05
CA ASN A 188 19.89 -3.67 -7.50
C ASN A 188 18.57 -4.38 -7.19
N LEU A 189 17.75 -4.55 -8.23
CA LEU A 189 16.61 -5.45 -8.19
C LEU A 189 17.17 -6.85 -8.43
N ASP A 190 17.14 -7.71 -7.42
CA ASP A 190 17.48 -9.12 -7.62
C ASP A 190 16.45 -9.73 -8.57
N LEU A 191 16.86 -9.84 -9.84
CA LEU A 191 16.09 -10.27 -11.01
C LEU A 191 15.63 -11.75 -10.95
N GLU A 192 15.55 -12.36 -9.77
CA GLU A 192 14.76 -13.57 -9.60
C GLU A 192 13.31 -13.19 -9.31
N SER A 193 12.63 -12.72 -10.35
CA SER A 193 11.19 -12.45 -10.34
C SER A 193 10.46 -13.51 -9.50
N SER A 194 9.69 -13.05 -8.52
CA SER A 194 8.72 -13.88 -7.80
C SER A 194 7.80 -14.61 -8.79
N ALA A 195 7.63 -14.08 -10.00
CA ALA A 195 7.02 -14.74 -11.15
C ALA A 195 7.76 -16.04 -11.58
N ALA A 196 9.09 -16.04 -11.67
CA ALA A 196 9.88 -17.25 -11.95
C ALA A 196 9.79 -18.27 -10.81
N LYS A 197 9.79 -17.83 -9.54
CA LYS A 197 9.59 -18.73 -8.37
C LYS A 197 8.18 -19.29 -8.32
N HIS A 198 7.15 -18.50 -8.65
CA HIS A 198 5.76 -18.96 -8.73
C HIS A 198 5.54 -19.94 -9.90
N ARG A 199 6.20 -19.70 -11.05
CA ARG A 199 6.23 -20.63 -12.19
C ARG A 199 6.99 -21.92 -11.87
N LYS A 200 8.07 -21.87 -11.08
CA LYS A 200 8.84 -23.04 -10.63
C LYS A 200 8.09 -23.84 -9.54
N LYS A 201 7.37 -23.16 -8.64
CA LYS A 201 6.48 -23.78 -7.63
C LYS A 201 5.28 -24.48 -8.28
N ARG A 202 4.68 -23.89 -9.32
CA ARG A 202 3.64 -24.56 -10.15
C ARG A 202 4.18 -25.73 -10.97
N ARG A 203 5.45 -25.70 -11.42
CA ARG A 203 6.05 -26.83 -12.16
C ARG A 203 6.48 -28.00 -11.26
N LEU A 204 6.68 -27.77 -9.96
CA LEU A 204 7.12 -28.82 -9.02
C LEU A 204 5.99 -29.51 -8.24
N ASP A 205 4.78 -28.93 -8.18
CA ASP A 205 3.65 -29.52 -7.43
C ASP A 205 2.47 -30.00 -8.30
N GLY A 206 2.60 -29.89 -9.62
CA GLY A 206 1.52 -30.09 -10.58
C GLY A 206 1.41 -31.47 -11.23
N GLY A 207 1.73 -32.59 -10.57
CA GLY A 207 1.41 -33.88 -11.21
C GLY A 207 2.07 -35.18 -10.76
N LYS A 208 2.65 -35.32 -9.57
CA LYS A 208 3.21 -36.63 -9.15
C LYS A 208 2.49 -37.34 -8.01
N ARG A 209 1.60 -36.69 -7.26
CA ARG A 209 0.97 -37.31 -6.08
C ARG A 209 -0.46 -37.83 -6.26
N HIS A 210 -1.25 -37.33 -7.23
CA HIS A 210 -2.69 -37.67 -7.32
C HIS A 210 -3.18 -38.16 -8.70
N GLY A 211 -2.31 -38.22 -9.72
CA GLY A 211 -2.65 -38.82 -11.03
C GLY A 211 -3.75 -38.08 -11.81
N ILE A 212 -3.93 -36.78 -11.55
CA ILE A 212 -4.89 -35.92 -12.24
C ILE A 212 -4.20 -35.30 -13.47
N GLY A 213 -4.81 -35.44 -14.64
CA GLY A 213 -4.30 -34.89 -15.89
C GLY A 213 -5.40 -34.66 -16.92
N PRO A 214 -5.09 -34.09 -18.10
CA PRO A 214 -6.08 -33.73 -19.12
C PRO A 214 -6.95 -34.90 -19.60
N SER A 215 -6.37 -36.10 -19.65
CA SER A 215 -7.05 -37.36 -20.02
C SER A 215 -7.69 -38.09 -18.83
N ASN A 216 -7.43 -37.65 -17.59
CA ASN A 216 -8.03 -38.21 -16.38
C ASN A 216 -8.23 -37.10 -15.32
N PRO A 217 -9.25 -36.25 -15.49
CA PRO A 217 -9.44 -35.06 -14.64
C PRO A 217 -9.84 -35.41 -13.19
N TYR A 218 -10.06 -36.68 -12.89
CA TYR A 218 -10.58 -37.14 -11.59
C TYR A 218 -9.58 -37.95 -10.74
N GLY A 219 -8.33 -38.11 -11.20
CA GLY A 219 -7.29 -38.82 -10.44
C GLY A 219 -7.40 -40.34 -10.47
N ARG A 220 -6.40 -41.05 -9.91
CA ARG A 220 -6.38 -42.53 -9.87
C ARG A 220 -7.48 -43.08 -8.96
N LYS A 221 -8.13 -44.18 -9.38
CA LYS A 221 -8.96 -45.02 -8.50
C LYS A 221 -8.04 -45.99 -7.75
N ASP A 222 -8.22 -46.11 -6.44
CA ASP A 222 -7.53 -47.14 -5.65
C ASP A 222 -8.08 -48.54 -6.00
N LYS A 223 -7.20 -49.55 -5.95
CA LYS A 223 -7.51 -50.93 -6.39
C LYS A 223 -8.46 -51.69 -5.44
N ASP A 224 -8.82 -51.13 -4.29
CA ASP A 224 -9.67 -51.77 -3.26
C ASP A 224 -11.11 -51.21 -3.17
N GLY A 225 -11.66 -50.65 -4.26
CA GLY A 225 -13.09 -50.34 -4.35
C GLY A 225 -13.61 -49.17 -3.49
N GLY A 226 -12.79 -48.57 -2.63
CA GLY A 226 -13.13 -47.37 -1.85
C GLY A 226 -13.02 -46.08 -2.67
N ASN A 227 -14.14 -45.41 -2.94
CA ASN A 227 -14.16 -44.15 -3.70
C ASN A 227 -13.91 -42.92 -2.80
N LYS A 228 -12.66 -42.44 -2.72
CA LYS A 228 -12.28 -41.19 -2.01
C LYS A 228 -12.38 -39.91 -2.85
N ARG A 229 -13.21 -39.89 -3.91
CA ARG A 229 -13.41 -38.68 -4.73
C ARG A 229 -14.20 -37.64 -3.92
N GLN A 230 -13.61 -36.47 -3.69
CA GLN A 230 -14.18 -35.40 -2.86
C GLN A 230 -15.24 -34.52 -3.57
N PHE A 231 -15.77 -34.93 -4.72
CA PHE A 231 -16.74 -34.11 -5.46
C PHE A 231 -17.82 -34.99 -6.11
N ALA A 232 -19.08 -34.55 -6.00
CA ALA A 232 -20.24 -35.20 -6.60
C ALA A 232 -20.41 -34.80 -8.08
N ARG A 233 -20.97 -35.71 -8.87
CA ARG A 233 -21.36 -35.46 -10.27
C ARG A 233 -22.75 -34.81 -10.30
N PHE A 234 -22.95 -33.87 -11.22
CA PHE A 234 -24.26 -33.67 -11.86
C PHE A 234 -24.34 -34.59 -13.08
#